data_AF-A0A820FUA0-F1
#
_entry.id   AF-A0A820FUA0-F1
#
_cell.length_a   1.000
_cell.length_b   1.000
_cell.length_c   1.000
_cell.angle_alpha   90.00
_cell.angle_beta   90.00
_cell.angle_gamma   90.00
#
_symmetry.space_group_name_H-M   'P 1'
#
loop_
_entity.id
_entity.type
_entity.pdbx_description
1 polymer ?
#
loop_
_entity_poly.entity_id
_entity_poly.type
_entity_poly.pdbx_seq_one_letter_code
_entity_poly.pdbx_strand_id
1 'polypeptide(L)' 'TIPHSPPAFRPHRNPHNRQETQRLIDEFLEAGIIQKPNSPYAAPDFIVPRKDNRSSRLVVDHRALNKITIYDASPLPHA' A
#
# COMPACT_ATOMS: atom_id res chain seq x y z
N THR A 1 2.07 -18.15 -1.36
CA THR A 1 2.75 -17.77 -0.11
C THR A 1 3.10 -19.05 0.64
N ILE A 2 4.04 -19.01 1.58
CA ILE A 2 4.27 -20.13 2.51
C ILE A 2 3.11 -20.25 3.51
N PRO A 3 2.88 -21.36 4.22
CA PRO A 3 1.88 -21.39 5.30
C PRO A 3 2.17 -20.33 6.37
N HIS A 4 1.21 -19.42 6.62
CA HIS A 4 1.35 -18.34 7.59
C HIS A 4 -0.01 -17.85 8.09
N SER A 5 -0.02 -17.12 9.21
CA SER A 5 -1.17 -16.30 9.62
C SER A 5 -1.23 -15.00 8.80
N PRO A 6 -2.42 -14.48 8.45
CA PRO A 6 -2.53 -13.27 7.65
C PRO A 6 -2.05 -12.04 8.45
N PRO A 7 -1.11 -11.21 7.93
CA PRO A 7 -0.76 -9.96 8.56
C PRO A 7 -1.95 -8.99 8.55
N ALA A 8 -2.38 -8.57 9.74
CA ALA A 8 -3.48 -7.63 9.94
C ALA A 8 -3.02 -6.46 10.81
N PHE A 9 -2.33 -5.50 10.20
CA PHE A 9 -1.82 -4.32 10.89
C PHE A 9 -2.88 -3.23 11.00
N ARG A 10 -2.82 -2.47 12.10
CA ARG A 10 -3.63 -1.25 12.24
C ARG A 10 -3.04 -0.14 11.37
N PRO A 11 -3.89 0.72 10.75
CA PRO A 11 -3.41 1.91 10.06
C PRO A 11 -2.57 2.79 10.97
N HIS A 12 -1.56 3.45 10.41
CA HIS A 12 -0.79 4.42 11.17
C HIS A 12 -1.65 5.63 11.55
N ARG A 13 -1.45 6.15 12.77
CA ARG A 13 -2.13 7.36 13.21
C ARG A 13 -1.52 8.57 12.51
N ASN A 14 -2.16 9.06 11.45
CA ASN A 14 -1.75 10.27 10.76
C ASN A 14 -2.93 11.25 10.63
N PRO A 15 -3.09 12.20 11.56
CA PRO A 15 -4.19 13.15 11.51
C PRO A 15 -4.03 14.21 10.41
N HIS A 16 -2.79 14.57 10.06
CA HIS A 16 -2.52 15.64 9.10
C HIS A 16 -2.86 15.24 7.67
N ASN A 17 -2.67 13.96 7.33
CA ASN A 17 -2.81 13.49 5.96
C ASN A 17 -4.12 12.74 5.71
N ARG A 18 -5.03 12.66 6.69
CA ARG A 18 -6.29 11.89 6.58
C ARG A 18 -7.14 12.32 5.38
N GLN A 19 -7.27 13.62 5.15
CA GLN A 19 -8.06 14.15 4.03
C GLN A 19 -7.46 13.74 2.68
N GLU A 20 -6.15 13.86 2.53
CA GLU A 20 -5.45 13.50 1.28
C GLU A 20 -5.46 11.98 1.05
N THR A 21 -5.32 11.18 2.11
CA THR A 21 -5.49 9.72 2.05
C THR A 21 -6.87 9.37 1.53
N GLN A 22 -7.94 9.97 2.08
CA GLN A 22 -9.29 9.69 1.63
C GLN A 22 -9.51 10.11 0.17
N ARG A 23 -9.04 11.30 -0.21
CA ARG A 23 -9.12 11.80 -1.60
C ARG A 23 -8.49 10.81 -2.60
N LEU A 24 -7.30 10.31 -2.30
CA LEU A 24 -6.60 9.34 -3.17
C LEU A 24 -7.30 7.98 -3.19
N ILE A 25 -7.85 7.52 -2.06
CA ILE A 25 -8.64 6.27 -2.01
C ILE A 25 -9.88 6.39 -2.91
N ASP A 26 -10.60 7.50 -2.83
CA ASP A 26 -11.80 7.74 -3.63
C ASP A 26 -11.45 7.79 -5.14
N GLU A 27 -10.38 8.51 -5.49
CA GLU A 27 -9.85 8.56 -6.87
C GLU A 27 -9.50 7.15 -7.40
N PHE A 28 -8.86 6.31 -6.58
CA PHE A 28 -8.51 4.94 -6.97
C PHE A 28 -9.72 4.00 -7.05
N LEU A 29 -10.75 4.23 -6.24
CA LEU A 29 -12.02 3.49 -6.32
C LEU A 29 -12.77 3.86 -7.60
N GLU A 30 -12.86 5.16 -7.93
CA GLU A 30 -13.49 5.65 -9.16
C GLU A 30 -12.74 5.17 -10.41
N ALA A 31 -11.42 5.15 -10.37
CA ALA A 31 -10.58 4.63 -11.45
C ALA A 31 -10.61 3.08 -11.56
N GLY A 32 -11.21 2.38 -10.59
CA GLY A 32 -11.24 0.91 -10.55
C GLY A 32 -9.90 0.24 -10.27
N ILE A 33 -8.91 0.99 -9.76
CA ILE A 33 -7.58 0.47 -9.38
C ILE A 33 -7.67 -0.35 -8.10
N ILE A 34 -8.55 0.06 -7.17
CA ILE A 34 -8.81 -0.64 -5.91
C ILE A 34 -10.31 -0.90 -5.75
N GLN A 35 -10.66 -1.75 -4.78
CA GLN A 35 -12.04 -2.07 -4.42
C GLN A 35 -12.19 -2.16 -2.91
N LYS A 36 -13.44 -2.15 -2.42
CA LYS A 36 -13.73 -2.39 -1.00
C LYS A 36 -13.17 -3.76 -0.57
N PRO A 37 -12.41 -3.83 0.53
CA PRO A 37 -11.75 -5.07 0.92
C PRO A 37 -12.74 -6.08 1.49
N ASN A 38 -12.50 -7.37 1.21
CA ASN A 38 -13.13 -8.51 1.88
C ASN A 38 -12.04 -9.52 2.31
N SER A 39 -10.94 -9.01 2.86
CA SER A 39 -9.70 -9.76 3.11
C SER A 39 -9.33 -9.73 4.59
N PRO A 40 -8.80 -10.83 5.16
CA PRO A 40 -8.25 -10.83 6.50
C PRO A 40 -6.87 -10.14 6.60
N TYR A 41 -6.32 -9.68 5.47
CA TYR A 41 -5.02 -9.00 5.40
C TYR A 41 -5.21 -7.50 5.50
N ALA A 42 -4.34 -6.85 6.27
CA ALA A 42 -4.26 -5.39 6.35
C ALA A 42 -2.81 -4.94 6.46
N ALA A 43 -2.44 -3.95 5.66
CA ALA A 43 -1.15 -3.28 5.70
C ALA A 43 -1.38 -1.79 5.95
N PRO A 44 -0.51 -1.12 6.70
CA PRO A 44 -0.64 0.31 6.92
C PRO A 44 -0.20 1.08 5.67
N ASP A 45 -0.78 2.26 5.49
CA ASP A 45 -0.47 3.20 4.43
C ASP A 45 0.08 4.52 4.98
N PHE A 46 0.75 5.28 4.11
CA PHE A 46 1.28 6.59 4.41
C PHE A 46 1.32 7.48 3.16
N ILE A 47 1.19 8.79 3.39
CA ILE A 47 1.28 9.80 2.35
C ILE A 47 2.72 10.34 2.27
N VAL A 48 3.30 10.28 1.08
CA VAL A 48 4.63 10.83 0.79
C VAL A 48 4.50 11.95 -0.25
N PRO A 49 4.94 13.18 0.06
CA PRO A 49 4.93 14.26 -0.92
C PRO A 49 5.95 13.97 -2.04
N ARG A 50 5.60 14.30 -3.29
CA ARG A 50 6.58 14.33 -4.38
C ARG A 50 7.40 15.60 -4.31
N LYS A 51 8.64 15.50 -4.82
CA LYS A 51 9.60 16.62 -4.91
C LYS A 51 9.07 17.79 -5.74
N ASP A 52 8.18 17.51 -6.70
CA ASP A 52 7.56 18.53 -7.57
C ASP A 52 6.49 19.39 -6.85
N ASN A 53 6.19 19.12 -5.58
CA ASN A 53 5.20 19.82 -4.76
C ASN A 53 3.77 19.82 -5.34
N ARG A 54 3.49 18.97 -6.34
CA ARG A 54 2.19 18.96 -7.04
C ARG A 54 1.33 17.76 -6.73
N SER A 55 1.92 16.64 -6.31
CA SER A 55 1.15 15.43 -6.00
C SER A 55 1.72 14.63 -4.84
N SER A 56 0.83 14.01 -4.09
CA SER A 56 1.13 13.09 -3.01
C SER A 56 1.05 11.65 -3.52
N ARG A 57 1.85 10.76 -2.94
CA ARG A 57 1.76 9.32 -3.18
C ARG A 57 1.17 8.63 -1.97
N LEU A 58 0.12 7.84 -2.20
CA LEU A 58 -0.32 6.83 -1.24
C LEU A 58 0.63 5.64 -1.34
N VAL A 59 1.35 5.36 -0.25
CA VAL A 59 2.33 4.28 -0.20
C VAL A 59 1.89 3.26 0.83
N VAL A 60 1.86 1.99 0.46
CA VAL A 60 1.46 0.89 1.32
C VAL A 60 2.71 0.12 1.80
N ASP A 61 2.78 -0.15 3.10
CA ASP A 61 3.88 -0.92 3.68
C ASP A 61 3.68 -2.43 3.50
N HIS A 62 4.17 -2.96 2.38
CA HIS A 62 4.13 -4.39 2.10
C HIS A 62 5.23 -5.21 2.77
N ARG A 63 6.05 -4.66 3.67
CA ARG A 63 7.21 -5.39 4.24
C ARG A 63 6.84 -6.72 4.90
N ALA A 64 5.74 -6.76 5.64
CA ALA A 64 5.28 -8.00 6.27
C ALA A 64 4.74 -9.01 5.25
N LEU A 65 4.03 -8.54 4.21
CA LEU A 65 3.54 -9.37 3.12
C LEU A 65 4.68 -9.95 2.28
N ASN A 66 5.72 -9.16 2.01
CA ASN A 66 6.87 -9.60 1.22
C ASN A 66 7.65 -10.73 1.91
N LYS A 67 7.70 -10.76 3.25
CA LYS A 67 8.38 -11.83 4.02
C LYS A 67 7.70 -13.20 3.92
N ILE A 68 6.40 -13.23 3.67
CA ILE A 68 5.59 -14.45 3.57
C ILE A 68 5.29 -14.84 2.12
N THR A 69 5.63 -13.96 1.19
CA THR A 69 5.52 -14.19 -0.25
C THR A 69 6.70 -15.02 -0.73
N ILE A 70 6.44 -16.02 -1.57
CA ILE A 70 7.51 -16.82 -2.18
C ILE A 70 8.25 -15.89 -3.15
N TYR A 71 9.54 -15.71 -2.93
CA TYR A 71 10.35 -14.82 -3.76
C TYR A 71 10.57 -15.44 -5.14
N ASP A 72 10.15 -14.74 -6.19
CA ASP A 72 10.38 -15.11 -7.58
C ASP A 72 11.45 -14.19 -8.17
N ALA A 73 12.69 -14.70 -8.20
CA ALA A 73 13.87 -13.96 -8.59
C ALA A 73 14.09 -14.05 -10.11
N SER A 74 13.41 -13.22 -10.89
CA SER A 74 13.79 -13.05 -12.30
C SER A 74 14.97 -12.07 -12.40
N PRO A 75 16.05 -12.40 -13.12
CA PRO A 75 17.14 -11.48 -13.33
C PRO A 75 16.65 -10.26 -14.11
N LEU A 76 16.95 -9.07 -13.60
CA LEU A 76 16.81 -7.83 -14.37
C LEU A 76 18.07 -7.67 -15.21
N PRO A 77 17.96 -7.35 -16.51
CA PRO A 77 19.14 -7.03 -17.30
C PRO A 77 19.84 -5.81 -16.68
N HIS A 78 21.14 -5.94 -16.45
CA HIS A 78 21.96 -4.79 -16.12
C HIS A 78 22.08 -3.92 -17.39
N ALA A 79 21.43 -2.77 -17.38
CA ALA A 79 21.63 -1.72 -18.40
C ALA A 79 22.92 -0.95 -18.11
#